data_AF-A0AAP0CVB1-F1
#
_entry.id   AF-A0AAP0CVB1-F1
#
_cell.length_a   1.000
_cell.length_b   1.000
_cell.length_c   1.000
_cell.angle_alpha   90.00
_cell.angle_beta   90.00
_cell.angle_gamma   90.00
#
_symmetry.space_group_name_H-M   'P 1'
#
loop_
_entity.id
_entity.type
_entity.pdbx_description
1 polymer ?
#
loop_
_entity_poly.entity_id
_entity_poly.type
_entity_poly.pdbx_seq_one_letter_code
_entity_poly.pdbx_strand_id
1 'polypeptide(L)'
;MAELILEAKDAGDWIYRGEGAANLILSYTGSSPRFDGKVLRVQKVKKNGISCEELSSDLSVHECLLWKEDCDLLSAPTREIAEHLYVQHVMRPLLGSDHVDAGIRALVSRDFLEALAKNILSQRPSWRVDDADVNTQCDYALLISDHSVFPQALHDGELSISVEIKPKCGFLPCSRYISEEHTIKRSMTRFKLHQSLKLLRKKIPQLSQYDPLDMFSGSKERILKSIKDLFSTPQNNFRVFLNGSLVFGSLGGGKYITNVHNDKAFEDELKSVIEADNGTRTTCFLELVSEAVFRSGLLNRLLEVQKLDVFDIEGAIHAYYDVVSQPCVICKKLGEDKLSGRYSSLHSLPLDGSLKIVKEYLIAATAKDLSVMISFRTREKGDPKSPYSVIFHESTGQSFDYKVSFIDLDMKPLEKMIYYYELDQKILRCYTKLMETVKPPENSARVEEKTSYQEKSFVEDEEHGRRELIGSSLHYTEMNEDDYLLIFQLMPIRVLLFAQLNVELKMGTDTRQSWKLLHHMNRRHHIMTVLREKTLQVELRSCDTLKGLGNPTRFMQNLHASDMVSTHFATAKPGTAEREYICSTIELC
;
A
#
# COMPACT_ATOMS: atom_id res chain seq x y z
N MET A 1 -31.63 22.15 8.85
CA MET A 1 -31.29 21.19 9.93
C MET A 1 -30.37 21.88 10.92
N ALA A 2 -30.30 21.46 12.19
CA ALA A 2 -29.28 21.97 13.09
C ALA A 2 -27.91 21.47 12.62
N GLU A 3 -26.96 22.38 12.45
CA GLU A 3 -25.59 22.04 12.06
C GLU A 3 -24.94 21.11 13.09
N LEU A 4 -24.02 20.29 12.61
CA LEU A 4 -23.29 19.35 13.43
C LEU A 4 -21.96 19.98 13.80
N ILE A 5 -21.81 20.40 15.06
CA ILE A 5 -20.61 21.08 15.56
C ILE A 5 -19.90 20.16 16.56
N LEU A 6 -18.58 20.04 16.45
CA LEU A 6 -17.70 19.31 17.37
C LEU A 6 -16.75 20.29 18.08
N GLU A 7 -16.85 20.33 19.41
CA GLU A 7 -16.09 21.18 20.32
C GLU A 7 -15.03 20.37 21.08
N ALA A 8 -14.05 21.04 21.71
CA ALA A 8 -12.94 20.38 22.43
C ALA A 8 -13.38 19.32 23.47
N LYS A 9 -14.58 19.46 24.04
CA LYS A 9 -15.21 18.49 24.96
C LYS A 9 -15.47 17.13 24.28
N ASP A 10 -15.83 17.14 22.99
CA ASP A 10 -16.27 15.97 22.23
C ASP A 10 -15.07 15.15 21.72
N ALA A 11 -13.85 15.70 21.78
CA ALA A 11 -12.62 15.03 21.36
C ALA A 11 -12.22 13.82 22.24
N GLY A 12 -12.89 13.63 23.39
CA GLY A 12 -12.76 12.43 24.23
C GLY A 12 -13.52 11.22 23.70
N ASP A 13 -14.56 11.42 22.89
CA ASP A 13 -15.42 10.34 22.39
C ASP A 13 -14.86 9.61 21.15
N TRP A 14 -13.70 10.04 20.61
CA TRP A 14 -13.13 9.55 19.34
C TRP A 14 -11.78 8.86 19.54
N ILE A 15 -11.73 7.55 19.27
CA ILE A 15 -10.49 6.76 19.32
C ILE A 15 -9.87 6.57 17.93
N TYR A 16 -8.54 6.45 17.84
CA TYR A 16 -7.86 6.21 16.56
C TYR A 16 -8.15 4.80 16.03
N ARG A 17 -8.69 4.70 14.81
CA ARG A 17 -8.95 3.44 14.11
C ARG A 17 -7.95 3.18 12.99
N GLY A 18 -7.41 4.22 12.34
CA GLY A 18 -6.35 4.07 11.33
C GLY A 18 -6.03 5.37 10.58
N GLU A 19 -5.05 5.32 9.68
CA GLU A 19 -4.75 6.44 8.77
C GLU A 19 -4.18 6.01 7.41
N GLY A 20 -4.54 6.78 6.39
CA GLY A 20 -3.96 6.75 5.05
C GLY A 20 -2.83 7.76 4.89
N ALA A 21 -2.57 8.19 3.66
CA ALA A 21 -1.65 9.30 3.39
C ALA A 21 -2.26 10.65 3.79
N ALA A 22 -3.44 10.98 3.24
CA ALA A 22 -4.10 12.27 3.40
C ALA A 22 -5.09 12.36 4.58
N ASN A 23 -5.58 11.23 5.10
CA ASN A 23 -6.70 11.19 6.05
C ASN A 23 -6.42 10.31 7.28
N LEU A 24 -6.94 10.73 8.43
CA LEU A 24 -7.13 9.97 9.66
C LEU A 24 -8.56 9.45 9.74
N ILE A 25 -8.74 8.28 10.34
CA ILE A 25 -10.03 7.66 10.65
C ILE A 25 -10.10 7.38 12.14
N LEU A 26 -11.13 7.90 12.80
CA LEU A 26 -11.41 7.69 14.21
C LEU A 26 -12.81 7.08 14.36
N SER A 27 -13.01 6.18 15.31
CA SER A 27 -14.34 5.61 15.60
C SER A 27 -14.94 6.25 16.84
N TYR A 28 -16.27 6.40 16.83
CA TYR A 28 -17.01 6.90 17.99
C TYR A 28 -17.05 5.86 19.11
N THR A 29 -16.92 6.32 20.36
CA THR A 29 -16.96 5.52 21.60
C THR A 29 -17.71 6.19 22.74
N GLY A 30 -18.31 7.36 22.50
CA GLY A 30 -19.19 8.02 23.45
C GLY A 30 -20.61 7.43 23.46
N SER A 31 -21.54 8.13 24.09
CA SER A 31 -22.92 7.66 24.33
C SER A 31 -23.99 8.29 23.44
N SER A 32 -23.63 9.19 22.52
CA SER A 32 -24.59 9.90 21.66
C SER A 32 -25.11 9.04 20.49
N PRO A 33 -26.43 8.76 20.40
CA PRO A 33 -26.99 7.98 19.29
C PRO A 33 -26.85 8.65 17.91
N ARG A 34 -26.42 9.92 17.84
CA ARG A 34 -26.12 10.63 16.57
C ARG A 34 -24.82 10.14 15.91
N PHE A 35 -23.90 9.58 16.70
CA PHE A 35 -22.58 9.14 16.27
C PHE A 35 -22.37 7.62 16.41
N ASP A 36 -23.35 6.90 16.96
CA ASP A 36 -23.29 5.44 17.05
C ASP A 36 -23.10 4.79 15.66
N GLY A 37 -22.26 3.77 15.61
CA GLY A 37 -21.84 3.12 14.37
C GLY A 37 -21.17 4.05 13.34
N LYS A 38 -20.56 5.17 13.76
CA LYS A 38 -19.87 6.13 12.86
C LYS A 38 -18.35 6.21 13.08
N VAL A 39 -17.66 6.58 12.01
CA VAL A 39 -16.29 7.08 12.02
C VAL A 39 -16.24 8.56 11.66
N LEU A 40 -15.30 9.29 12.26
CA LEU A 40 -14.92 10.63 11.85
C LEU A 40 -13.66 10.55 10.98
N ARG A 41 -13.71 11.16 9.81
CA ARG A 41 -12.62 11.28 8.85
C ARG A 41 -12.09 12.71 8.84
N VAL A 42 -10.81 12.86 9.17
CA VAL A 42 -10.14 14.16 9.37
C VAL A 42 -8.92 14.24 8.47
N GLN A 43 -8.73 15.38 7.78
CA GLN A 43 -7.58 15.56 6.89
C GLN A 43 -6.25 15.73 7.66
N LYS A 44 -5.15 15.51 6.95
CA LYS A 44 -3.78 15.65 7.46
C LYS A 44 -2.93 16.60 6.61
N VAL A 45 -2.01 17.29 7.27
CA VAL A 45 -0.99 18.16 6.66
C VAL A 45 0.41 17.55 6.85
N LYS A 46 1.26 17.57 5.81
CA LYS A 46 2.62 16.99 5.87
C LYS A 46 3.56 17.86 6.72
N LYS A 47 4.53 17.25 7.41
CA LYS A 47 5.45 17.99 8.29
C LYS A 47 6.58 18.72 7.58
N ASN A 48 7.24 18.06 6.63
CA ASN A 48 8.43 18.57 5.96
C ASN A 48 8.54 17.98 4.55
N GLY A 49 8.43 18.80 3.51
CA GLY A 49 8.68 18.35 2.13
C GLY A 49 8.17 19.29 1.04
N ILE A 50 9.05 20.14 0.52
CA ILE A 50 8.83 20.87 -0.73
C ILE A 50 8.90 19.86 -1.89
N SER A 51 7.75 19.34 -2.35
CA SER A 51 7.65 18.58 -3.62
C SER A 51 6.20 18.44 -4.10
N CYS A 52 5.71 19.44 -4.86
CA CYS A 52 4.28 19.63 -5.20
C CYS A 52 3.37 19.80 -3.98
N GLU A 53 2.18 20.35 -4.20
CA GLU A 53 1.08 20.29 -3.23
C GLU A 53 1.38 20.92 -1.85
N GLU A 54 1.78 22.20 -1.84
CA GLU A 54 0.98 23.15 -1.05
C GLU A 54 -0.39 23.21 -1.74
N LEU A 55 -1.28 22.31 -1.34
CA LEU A 55 -2.64 22.29 -1.88
C LEU A 55 -3.34 23.55 -1.39
N SER A 56 -3.67 24.42 -2.34
CA SER A 56 -4.57 25.55 -2.09
C SER A 56 -5.83 25.07 -1.37
N SER A 57 -6.39 25.94 -0.52
CA SER A 57 -7.74 25.80 0.02
C SER A 57 -8.80 25.71 -1.08
N ASP A 58 -8.45 26.14 -2.29
CA ASP A 58 -9.34 26.32 -3.42
C ASP A 58 -8.92 25.37 -4.57
N LEU A 59 -9.83 25.08 -5.49
CA LEU A 59 -9.49 24.35 -6.72
C LEU A 59 -8.62 25.22 -7.64
N SER A 60 -7.62 24.63 -8.27
CA SER A 60 -6.85 25.33 -9.31
C SER A 60 -7.72 25.65 -10.53
N VAL A 61 -7.39 26.72 -11.27
CA VAL A 61 -8.14 27.14 -12.48
C VAL A 61 -8.31 25.98 -13.48
N HIS A 62 -7.30 25.11 -13.61
CA HIS A 62 -7.36 23.94 -14.48
C HIS A 62 -8.21 22.78 -13.90
N GLU A 63 -8.31 22.62 -12.58
CA GLU A 63 -9.31 21.73 -11.96
C GLU A 63 -10.73 22.27 -12.18
N CYS A 64 -10.95 23.58 -12.07
CA CYS A 64 -12.25 24.20 -12.40
C CYS A 64 -12.64 23.98 -13.87
N LEU A 65 -11.69 24.07 -14.82
CA LEU A 65 -11.95 23.70 -16.22
C LEU A 65 -12.28 22.21 -16.41
N LEU A 66 -11.72 21.32 -15.58
CA LEU A 66 -11.95 19.88 -15.61
C LEU A 66 -13.36 19.50 -15.10
N TRP A 67 -13.81 20.20 -14.06
CA TRP A 67 -15.10 19.96 -13.40
C TRP A 67 -16.20 20.93 -13.83
N LYS A 68 -15.99 21.70 -14.92
CA LYS A 68 -16.89 22.76 -15.45
C LYS A 68 -18.36 22.40 -15.71
N GLU A 69 -18.70 21.12 -15.60
CA GLU A 69 -20.05 20.56 -15.81
C GLU A 69 -20.84 20.42 -14.49
N ASP A 70 -20.17 20.52 -13.33
CA ASP A 70 -20.75 20.35 -12.00
C ASP A 70 -20.74 21.70 -11.25
N CYS A 71 -21.86 22.42 -11.33
CA CYS A 71 -21.97 23.78 -10.79
C CYS A 71 -21.76 23.85 -9.27
N ASP A 72 -22.11 22.79 -8.54
CA ASP A 72 -21.99 22.73 -7.09
C ASP A 72 -20.52 22.49 -6.69
N LEU A 73 -19.82 21.61 -7.41
CA LEU A 73 -18.39 21.37 -7.19
C LEU A 73 -17.55 22.63 -7.52
N LEU A 74 -17.92 23.38 -8.57
CA LEU A 74 -17.28 24.66 -8.92
C LEU A 74 -17.55 25.79 -7.92
N SER A 75 -18.69 25.76 -7.21
CA SER A 75 -19.08 26.76 -6.22
C SER A 75 -18.78 26.35 -4.78
N ALA A 76 -18.07 25.23 -4.60
CA ALA A 76 -17.52 24.81 -3.32
C ALA A 76 -16.54 25.87 -2.77
N PRO A 77 -16.79 26.46 -1.58
CA PRO A 77 -15.95 27.51 -1.04
C PRO A 77 -14.64 27.00 -0.43
N THR A 78 -14.46 25.68 -0.30
CA THR A 78 -13.19 25.04 0.08
C THR A 78 -13.00 23.71 -0.65
N ARG A 79 -11.76 23.25 -0.71
CA ARG A 79 -11.36 21.99 -1.33
C ARG A 79 -11.96 20.77 -0.60
N GLU A 80 -12.12 20.79 0.72
CA GLU A 80 -12.78 19.72 1.46
C GLU A 80 -14.25 19.56 1.06
N ILE A 81 -14.92 20.69 0.76
CA ILE A 81 -16.29 20.69 0.25
C ILE A 81 -16.33 20.15 -1.18
N ALA A 82 -15.40 20.57 -2.04
CA ALA A 82 -15.28 20.05 -3.41
C ALA A 82 -14.96 18.55 -3.44
N GLU A 83 -14.08 18.05 -2.57
CA GLU A 83 -13.73 16.63 -2.46
C GLU A 83 -14.89 15.78 -1.91
N HIS A 84 -15.73 16.33 -1.02
CA HIS A 84 -16.98 15.67 -0.62
C HIS A 84 -18.00 15.64 -1.78
N LEU A 85 -18.18 16.75 -2.51
CA LEU A 85 -19.09 16.83 -3.66
C LEU A 85 -18.64 15.90 -4.80
N TYR A 86 -17.33 15.77 -5.05
CA TYR A 86 -16.78 14.77 -5.98
C TYR A 86 -17.21 13.33 -5.63
N VAL A 87 -17.23 12.96 -4.34
CA VAL A 87 -17.74 11.64 -3.94
C VAL A 87 -19.25 11.54 -4.18
N GLN A 88 -20.02 12.59 -3.88
CA GLN A 88 -21.48 12.62 -4.04
C GLN A 88 -21.95 12.61 -5.51
N HIS A 89 -21.29 13.38 -6.39
CA HIS A 89 -21.73 13.65 -7.75
C HIS A 89 -20.98 12.84 -8.82
N VAL A 90 -19.72 12.47 -8.58
CA VAL A 90 -18.91 11.70 -9.53
C VAL A 90 -18.81 10.23 -9.12
N MET A 91 -18.25 9.94 -7.94
CA MET A 91 -17.97 8.54 -7.57
C MET A 91 -19.23 7.74 -7.21
N ARG A 92 -20.21 8.34 -6.54
CA ARG A 92 -21.44 7.67 -6.11
C ARG A 92 -22.36 7.24 -7.28
N PRO A 93 -22.61 8.04 -8.32
CA PRO A 93 -23.32 7.56 -9.52
C PRO A 93 -22.54 6.48 -10.28
N LEU A 94 -21.20 6.58 -10.34
CA LEU A 94 -20.36 5.60 -11.04
C LEU A 94 -20.29 4.24 -10.33
N LEU A 95 -20.21 4.20 -8.99
CA LEU A 95 -20.02 2.96 -8.20
C LEU A 95 -21.30 2.42 -7.53
N GLY A 96 -22.31 3.27 -7.31
CA GLY A 96 -23.62 2.88 -6.77
C GLY A 96 -24.01 3.67 -5.51
N SER A 97 -25.26 4.17 -5.49
CA SER A 97 -25.85 4.93 -4.38
C SER A 97 -25.79 4.21 -3.03
N ASP A 98 -25.85 2.89 -3.07
CA ASP A 98 -26.07 2.01 -1.92
C ASP A 98 -24.74 1.41 -1.40
N HIS A 99 -23.65 1.61 -2.16
CA HIS A 99 -22.31 1.13 -1.85
C HIS A 99 -21.31 2.28 -1.64
N VAL A 100 -21.74 3.54 -1.77
CA VAL A 100 -20.94 4.73 -1.49
C VAL A 100 -21.66 5.58 -0.45
N ASP A 101 -21.20 5.48 0.80
CA ASP A 101 -21.47 6.48 1.83
C ASP A 101 -20.49 7.65 1.61
N ALA A 102 -21.00 8.79 1.17
CA ALA A 102 -20.19 10.00 1.03
C ALA A 102 -19.91 10.68 2.39
N GLY A 103 -20.67 10.31 3.42
CA GLY A 103 -20.66 10.93 4.73
C GLY A 103 -21.53 12.19 4.84
N ILE A 104 -21.42 12.82 6.01
CA ILE A 104 -22.06 14.09 6.36
C ILE A 104 -20.95 15.00 6.89
N ARG A 105 -20.88 16.25 6.40
CA ARG A 105 -19.94 17.24 6.97
C ARG A 105 -20.33 17.59 8.41
N ALA A 106 -19.38 17.43 9.31
CA ALA A 106 -19.40 17.96 10.67
C ALA A 106 -18.49 19.19 10.71
N LEU A 107 -19.01 20.32 11.18
CA LEU A 107 -18.20 21.49 11.52
C LEU A 107 -17.33 21.12 12.73
N VAL A 108 -16.03 21.40 12.66
CA VAL A 108 -15.06 21.10 13.71
C VAL A 108 -14.42 22.39 14.19
N SER A 109 -14.37 22.59 15.50
CA SER A 109 -13.57 23.67 16.08
C SER A 109 -12.08 23.34 15.99
N ARG A 110 -11.24 24.38 15.86
CA ARG A 110 -9.79 24.23 15.94
C ARG A 110 -9.36 23.54 17.26
N ASP A 111 -9.98 23.94 18.37
CA ASP A 111 -9.70 23.37 19.70
C ASP A 111 -10.06 21.88 19.78
N PHE A 112 -11.13 21.44 19.08
CA PHE A 112 -11.42 20.01 18.90
C PHE A 112 -10.29 19.31 18.16
N LEU A 113 -9.80 19.86 17.04
CA LEU A 113 -8.74 19.24 16.24
C LEU A 113 -7.40 19.19 16.99
N GLU A 114 -7.06 20.21 17.77
CA GLU A 114 -5.85 20.23 18.63
C GLU A 114 -5.97 19.23 19.79
N ALA A 115 -7.13 19.13 20.43
CA ALA A 115 -7.39 18.10 21.46
C ALA A 115 -7.36 16.68 20.88
N LEU A 116 -7.96 16.47 19.71
CA LEU A 116 -7.98 15.20 18.97
C LEU A 116 -6.57 14.74 18.63
N ALA A 117 -5.75 15.64 18.06
CA ALA A 117 -4.35 15.38 17.72
C ALA A 117 -3.53 14.91 18.92
N LYS A 118 -3.74 15.52 20.09
CA LYS A 118 -3.11 15.15 21.35
C LYS A 118 -3.56 13.77 21.84
N ASN A 119 -4.87 13.49 21.79
CA ASN A 119 -5.46 12.24 22.29
C ASN A 119 -4.99 10.99 21.50
N ILE A 120 -4.75 11.14 20.19
CA ILE A 120 -4.35 10.03 19.32
C ILE A 120 -2.84 9.86 19.14
N LEU A 121 -2.01 10.80 19.61
CA LEU A 121 -0.58 10.88 19.28
C LEU A 121 0.20 9.58 19.58
N SER A 122 -0.11 8.91 20.69
CA SER A 122 0.50 7.64 21.12
C SER A 122 -0.05 6.39 20.39
N GLN A 123 -1.19 6.52 19.71
CA GLN A 123 -1.87 5.43 19.00
C GLN A 123 -1.45 5.36 17.52
N ARG A 124 -0.97 6.49 16.97
CA ARG A 124 -0.46 6.60 15.60
C ARG A 124 0.93 5.92 15.45
N PRO A 125 1.21 5.20 14.36
CA PRO A 125 2.55 4.68 14.08
C PRO A 125 3.59 5.82 14.01
N SER A 126 4.79 5.65 14.58
CA SER A 126 5.83 6.71 14.62
C SER A 126 6.09 7.34 13.25
N TRP A 127 6.39 6.51 12.24
CA TRP A 127 6.63 6.98 10.86
C TRP A 127 5.45 7.70 10.21
N ARG A 128 4.22 7.57 10.75
CA ARG A 128 3.05 8.34 10.32
C ARG A 128 2.96 9.69 11.03
N VAL A 129 3.33 9.74 12.30
CA VAL A 129 3.52 10.99 13.05
C VAL A 129 4.66 11.81 12.43
N ASP A 130 5.72 11.16 11.93
CA ASP A 130 6.83 11.84 11.24
C ASP A 130 6.44 12.40 9.85
N ASP A 131 5.55 11.70 9.14
CA ASP A 131 5.05 12.02 7.79
C ASP A 131 4.07 13.22 7.81
N ALA A 132 3.10 13.23 8.73
CA ALA A 132 2.02 14.21 8.76
C ALA A 132 1.34 14.38 10.14
N ASP A 133 0.78 15.57 10.39
CA ASP A 133 -0.11 15.88 11.52
C ASP A 133 -1.57 16.02 11.08
N VAL A 134 -2.48 16.16 12.05
CA VAL A 134 -3.88 16.58 11.82
C VAL A 134 -3.87 17.98 11.20
N ASN A 135 -4.67 18.24 10.16
CA ASN A 135 -4.86 19.61 9.70
C ASN A 135 -5.81 20.36 10.64
N THR A 136 -5.26 21.20 11.53
CA THR A 136 -6.04 22.00 12.49
C THR A 136 -6.64 23.28 11.88
N GLN A 137 -6.51 23.48 10.57
CA GLN A 137 -7.09 24.58 9.81
C GLN A 137 -8.35 24.18 9.01
N CYS A 138 -8.72 22.89 8.97
CA CYS A 138 -9.98 22.48 8.33
C CYS A 138 -11.19 22.86 9.21
N ASP A 139 -12.17 23.58 8.65
CA ASP A 139 -13.45 23.84 9.32
C ASP A 139 -14.36 22.60 9.35
N TYR A 140 -14.12 21.59 8.51
CA TYR A 140 -14.97 20.40 8.36
C TYR A 140 -14.22 19.07 8.47
N ALA A 141 -14.87 18.12 9.14
CA ALA A 141 -14.57 16.69 9.07
C ALA A 141 -15.75 15.93 8.46
N LEU A 142 -15.53 14.71 7.95
CA LEU A 142 -16.58 13.87 7.38
C LEU A 142 -16.99 12.76 8.36
N LEU A 143 -18.25 12.78 8.79
CA LEU A 143 -18.88 11.71 9.56
C LEU A 143 -19.41 10.64 8.58
N ILE A 144 -18.82 9.45 8.60
CA ILE A 144 -19.14 8.33 7.69
C ILE A 144 -19.60 7.14 8.53
N SER A 145 -20.38 6.22 7.96
CA SER A 145 -20.70 4.96 8.64
C SER A 145 -19.44 4.12 8.91
N ASP A 146 -19.36 3.49 10.09
CA ASP A 146 -18.29 2.53 10.35
C ASP A 146 -18.59 1.23 9.57
N HIS A 147 -17.89 1.06 8.44
CA HIS A 147 -18.03 -0.13 7.60
C HIS A 147 -17.27 -1.35 8.16
N SER A 148 -16.54 -1.20 9.27
CA SER A 148 -15.89 -2.33 9.95
C SER A 148 -16.81 -3.07 10.95
N VAL A 149 -18.00 -2.53 11.22
CA VAL A 149 -19.09 -3.16 11.98
C VAL A 149 -20.37 -3.29 11.13
N PHE A 150 -21.25 -4.21 11.49
CA PHE A 150 -22.59 -4.34 10.88
C PHE A 150 -23.55 -3.33 11.51
N PRO A 151 -24.46 -2.67 10.76
CA PRO A 151 -25.43 -1.76 11.35
C PRO A 151 -26.51 -2.54 12.08
N GLN A 152 -26.93 -2.05 13.25
CA GLN A 152 -27.98 -2.65 14.07
C GLN A 152 -27.65 -4.09 14.51
N ALA A 153 -26.72 -4.21 15.47
CA ALA A 153 -26.81 -5.30 16.44
C ALA A 153 -28.15 -5.14 17.19
N LEU A 154 -29.13 -6.00 16.91
CA LEU A 154 -30.45 -5.93 17.54
C LEU A 154 -30.38 -6.44 18.99
N HIS A 155 -29.39 -7.27 19.28
CA HIS A 155 -29.13 -7.85 20.59
C HIS A 155 -27.66 -7.68 21.01
N ASP A 156 -27.46 -7.51 22.31
CA ASP A 156 -26.15 -7.39 22.95
C ASP A 156 -25.39 -8.73 22.80
N GLY A 157 -24.35 -8.73 21.95
CA GLY A 157 -23.57 -9.93 21.61
C GLY A 157 -23.56 -10.35 20.13
N GLU A 158 -24.31 -9.71 19.23
CA GLU A 158 -24.18 -9.96 17.78
C GLU A 158 -22.75 -9.65 17.29
N LEU A 159 -22.09 -10.64 16.67
CA LEU A 159 -20.73 -10.51 16.17
C LEU A 159 -20.69 -10.09 14.71
N SER A 160 -19.88 -9.07 14.41
CA SER A 160 -19.60 -8.63 13.05
C SER A 160 -18.14 -8.83 12.69
N ILE A 161 -17.89 -9.57 11.62
CA ILE A 161 -16.58 -9.65 10.98
C ILE A 161 -16.59 -8.86 9.68
N SER A 162 -15.51 -8.14 9.38
CA SER A 162 -15.40 -7.36 8.14
C SER A 162 -14.01 -7.43 7.53
N VAL A 163 -13.96 -7.27 6.21
CA VAL A 163 -12.74 -7.36 5.41
C VAL A 163 -12.56 -6.07 4.61
N GLU A 164 -11.38 -5.48 4.69
CA GLU A 164 -10.96 -4.42 3.77
C GLU A 164 -10.03 -5.01 2.69
N ILE A 165 -10.43 -4.89 1.43
CA ILE A 165 -9.65 -5.27 0.25
C ILE A 165 -9.28 -4.01 -0.53
N LYS A 166 -8.00 -3.80 -0.85
CA LYS A 166 -7.61 -2.81 -1.88
C LYS A 166 -7.28 -3.54 -3.18
N PRO A 167 -8.23 -3.69 -4.12
CA PRO A 167 -8.11 -4.64 -5.22
C PRO A 167 -7.14 -4.17 -6.34
N LYS A 168 -6.90 -2.85 -6.43
CA LYS A 168 -6.04 -2.19 -7.43
C LYS A 168 -6.53 -2.40 -8.88
N CYS A 169 -5.67 -2.13 -9.86
CA CYS A 169 -6.03 -2.08 -11.28
C CYS A 169 -6.30 -3.48 -11.85
N GLY A 170 -7.56 -3.77 -12.18
CA GLY A 170 -8.07 -5.08 -12.62
C GLY A 170 -7.94 -5.40 -14.11
N PHE A 171 -7.25 -4.58 -14.89
CA PHE A 171 -7.04 -4.81 -16.33
C PHE A 171 -5.59 -4.53 -16.76
N LEU A 172 -5.23 -5.05 -17.94
CA LEU A 172 -3.99 -4.72 -18.65
C LEU A 172 -4.28 -3.61 -19.66
N PRO A 173 -3.51 -2.50 -19.68
CA PRO A 173 -3.79 -1.37 -20.57
C PRO A 173 -3.54 -1.72 -22.04
N CYS A 174 -4.54 -1.44 -22.88
CA CYS A 174 -4.52 -1.70 -24.32
C CYS A 174 -4.04 -0.51 -25.17
N SER A 175 -3.92 0.68 -24.59
CA SER A 175 -3.60 1.96 -25.26
C SER A 175 -2.53 1.87 -26.35
N ARG A 176 -2.78 2.52 -27.49
CA ARG A 176 -1.82 2.66 -28.61
C ARG A 176 -0.63 3.59 -28.31
N TYR A 177 -0.64 4.28 -27.18
CA TYR A 177 0.37 5.27 -26.79
C TYR A 177 1.49 4.70 -25.92
N ILE A 178 1.31 3.49 -25.36
CA ILE A 178 2.38 2.73 -24.69
C ILE A 178 3.53 2.47 -25.69
N SER A 179 4.75 2.81 -25.30
CA SER A 179 5.94 2.62 -26.16
C SER A 179 6.27 1.13 -26.40
N GLU A 180 7.04 0.84 -27.46
CA GLU A 180 7.55 -0.52 -27.73
C GLU A 180 8.48 -1.03 -26.61
N GLU A 181 9.29 -0.12 -26.05
CA GLU A 181 10.16 -0.37 -24.90
C GLU A 181 9.36 -0.73 -23.62
N HIS A 182 8.06 -0.41 -23.60
CA HIS A 182 7.14 -0.64 -22.47
C HIS A 182 6.07 -1.71 -22.74
N THR A 183 6.25 -2.53 -23.79
CA THR A 183 5.33 -3.62 -24.19
C THR A 183 4.93 -4.58 -23.06
N ILE A 184 5.80 -4.78 -22.05
CA ILE A 184 5.51 -5.57 -20.84
C ILE A 184 4.21 -5.14 -20.11
N LYS A 185 3.80 -3.87 -20.21
CA LYS A 185 2.53 -3.37 -19.64
C LYS A 185 1.30 -4.08 -20.21
N ARG A 186 1.39 -4.63 -21.42
CA ARG A 186 0.30 -5.35 -22.11
C ARG A 186 0.15 -6.81 -21.63
N SER A 187 1.12 -7.34 -20.87
CA SER A 187 1.14 -8.74 -20.43
C SER A 187 1.38 -8.95 -18.93
N MET A 188 1.83 -7.93 -18.19
CA MET A 188 1.99 -7.97 -16.73
C MET A 188 1.27 -6.82 -16.05
N THR A 189 0.54 -7.11 -14.96
CA THR A 189 -0.22 -6.08 -14.25
C THR A 189 0.65 -5.00 -13.65
N ARG A 190 0.10 -3.78 -13.64
CA ARG A 190 0.66 -2.63 -12.95
C ARG A 190 0.86 -2.85 -11.43
N PHE A 191 0.19 -3.83 -10.84
CA PHE A 191 0.47 -4.30 -9.49
C PHE A 191 1.75 -5.13 -9.43
N LYS A 192 1.86 -6.22 -10.22
CA LYS A 192 3.04 -7.09 -10.28
C LYS A 192 4.33 -6.32 -10.61
N LEU A 193 4.30 -5.44 -11.63
CA LEU A 193 5.43 -4.56 -11.96
C LEU A 193 5.85 -3.66 -10.78
N HIS A 194 4.88 -3.13 -10.00
CA HIS A 194 5.16 -2.25 -8.87
C HIS A 194 5.69 -3.02 -7.63
N GLN A 195 5.41 -4.32 -7.50
CA GLN A 195 5.96 -5.16 -6.42
C GLN A 195 7.50 -5.17 -6.47
N SER A 196 8.11 -5.25 -7.67
CA SER A 196 9.56 -5.16 -7.87
C SER A 196 10.18 -3.88 -7.29
N LEU A 197 9.59 -2.71 -7.59
CA LEU A 197 10.07 -1.43 -7.05
C LEU A 197 9.78 -1.27 -5.55
N LYS A 198 8.65 -1.79 -5.05
CA LYS A 198 8.34 -1.86 -3.60
C LYS A 198 9.41 -2.67 -2.86
N LEU A 199 9.84 -3.81 -3.41
CA LEU A 199 10.83 -4.71 -2.81
C LEU A 199 12.23 -4.08 -2.80
N LEU A 200 12.68 -3.53 -3.93
CA LEU A 200 13.96 -2.82 -4.03
C LEU A 200 14.06 -1.66 -3.03
N ARG A 201 12.96 -0.92 -2.85
CA ARG A 201 12.85 0.17 -1.85
C ARG A 201 12.62 -0.32 -0.41
N LYS A 202 12.70 -1.63 -0.16
CA LYS A 202 12.47 -2.27 1.15
C LYS A 202 11.13 -1.88 1.81
N LYS A 203 10.12 -1.48 1.02
CA LYS A 203 8.78 -1.12 1.51
C LYS A 203 7.93 -2.36 1.82
N ILE A 204 8.18 -3.45 1.09
CA ILE A 204 7.62 -4.78 1.37
C ILE A 204 8.76 -5.76 1.70
N PRO A 205 8.50 -6.82 2.47
CA PRO A 205 9.50 -7.84 2.79
C PRO A 205 9.67 -8.90 1.69
N GLN A 206 8.60 -9.21 0.97
CA GLN A 206 8.55 -10.17 -0.14
C GLN A 206 7.53 -9.73 -1.19
N LEU A 207 7.63 -10.26 -2.42
CA LEU A 207 6.64 -10.05 -3.47
C LEU A 207 5.29 -10.64 -3.04
N SER A 208 4.20 -9.96 -3.40
CA SER A 208 2.84 -10.49 -3.22
C SER A 208 2.52 -11.56 -4.26
N GLN A 209 1.80 -12.61 -3.87
CA GLN A 209 1.27 -13.63 -4.77
C GLN A 209 0.03 -13.14 -5.54
N TYR A 210 -0.70 -12.17 -4.96
CA TYR A 210 -1.96 -11.64 -5.47
C TYR A 210 -1.82 -11.05 -6.89
N ASP A 211 -2.77 -11.40 -7.76
CA ASP A 211 -2.99 -10.73 -9.04
C ASP A 211 -4.39 -10.13 -9.11
N PRO A 212 -4.53 -8.80 -9.33
CA PRO A 212 -5.81 -8.19 -9.66
C PRO A 212 -6.56 -8.89 -10.81
N LEU A 213 -5.88 -9.48 -11.80
CA LEU A 213 -6.58 -10.18 -12.90
C LEU A 213 -7.33 -11.43 -12.45
N ASP A 214 -6.98 -12.03 -11.31
CA ASP A 214 -7.71 -13.16 -10.72
C ASP A 214 -8.95 -12.67 -9.96
N MET A 215 -8.81 -11.56 -9.23
CA MET A 215 -9.89 -10.89 -8.49
C MET A 215 -10.98 -10.30 -9.40
N PHE A 216 -10.58 -9.68 -10.52
CA PHE A 216 -11.50 -9.09 -11.51
C PHE A 216 -11.88 -10.06 -12.65
N SER A 217 -11.67 -11.37 -12.45
CA SER A 217 -11.83 -12.38 -13.51
C SER A 217 -13.28 -12.77 -13.85
N GLY A 218 -14.21 -12.58 -12.91
CA GLY A 218 -15.56 -13.17 -12.99
C GLY A 218 -15.61 -14.69 -12.76
N SER A 219 -14.49 -15.36 -12.47
CA SER A 219 -14.43 -16.78 -12.11
C SER A 219 -14.37 -16.92 -10.58
N LYS A 220 -15.25 -17.74 -10.00
CA LYS A 220 -15.31 -18.00 -8.55
C LYS A 220 -14.01 -18.65 -8.05
N GLU A 221 -13.40 -19.49 -8.87
CA GLU A 221 -12.17 -20.24 -8.59
C GLU A 221 -10.96 -19.28 -8.54
N ARG A 222 -10.89 -18.35 -9.49
CA ARG A 222 -9.83 -17.33 -9.55
C ARG A 222 -10.02 -16.25 -8.48
N ILE A 223 -11.25 -15.85 -8.17
CA ILE A 223 -11.54 -14.97 -7.04
C ILE A 223 -11.09 -15.65 -5.73
N LEU A 224 -11.45 -16.91 -5.50
CA LEU A 224 -11.04 -17.67 -4.30
C LEU A 224 -9.52 -17.80 -4.19
N LYS A 225 -8.83 -18.09 -5.30
CA LYS A 225 -7.36 -18.04 -5.37
C LYS A 225 -6.84 -16.66 -4.96
N SER A 226 -7.38 -15.58 -5.53
CA SER A 226 -6.93 -14.21 -5.23
C SER A 226 -7.15 -13.81 -3.76
N ILE A 227 -8.21 -14.32 -3.11
CA ILE A 227 -8.46 -14.16 -1.67
C ILE A 227 -7.45 -14.96 -0.84
N LYS A 228 -7.13 -16.21 -1.24
CA LYS A 228 -6.07 -17.02 -0.59
C LYS A 228 -4.66 -16.41 -0.79
N ASP A 229 -4.38 -15.78 -1.93
CA ASP A 229 -3.13 -15.04 -2.20
C ASP A 229 -3.01 -13.76 -1.35
N LEU A 230 -4.12 -13.04 -1.17
CA LEU A 230 -4.23 -11.87 -0.30
C LEU A 230 -4.03 -12.24 1.17
N PHE A 231 -4.68 -13.32 1.64
CA PHE A 231 -4.45 -13.86 2.98
C PHE A 231 -2.99 -14.27 3.19
N SER A 232 -2.36 -14.92 2.19
CA SER A 232 -0.95 -15.32 2.24
C SER A 232 0.01 -14.12 2.23
N THR A 233 -0.33 -13.04 1.53
CA THR A 233 0.53 -11.85 1.38
C THR A 233 -0.22 -10.51 1.55
N PRO A 234 -0.72 -10.17 2.75
CA PRO A 234 -1.70 -9.08 2.94
C PRO A 234 -1.19 -7.68 2.59
N GLN A 235 0.10 -7.41 2.85
CA GLN A 235 0.75 -6.11 2.65
C GLN A 235 -0.11 -4.92 3.15
N ASN A 236 -0.61 -4.10 2.22
CA ASN A 236 -1.55 -3.00 2.45
C ASN A 236 -2.84 -3.19 1.63
N ASN A 237 -3.12 -4.45 1.24
CA ASN A 237 -4.15 -4.87 0.29
C ASN A 237 -5.27 -5.71 0.94
N PHE A 238 -5.05 -6.27 2.13
CA PHE A 238 -6.04 -7.08 2.86
C PHE A 238 -5.96 -6.82 4.36
N ARG A 239 -7.11 -6.68 5.04
CA ARG A 239 -7.27 -6.60 6.50
C ARG A 239 -8.56 -7.28 6.92
N VAL A 240 -8.61 -7.79 8.16
CA VAL A 240 -9.84 -8.30 8.78
C VAL A 240 -10.04 -7.64 10.14
N PHE A 241 -11.28 -7.26 10.45
CA PHE A 241 -11.70 -6.67 11.71
C PHE A 241 -12.83 -7.51 12.33
N LEU A 242 -12.80 -7.71 13.64
CA LEU A 242 -13.87 -8.31 14.44
C LEU A 242 -14.42 -7.22 15.37
N ASN A 243 -15.72 -6.91 15.27
CA ASN A 243 -16.38 -5.79 15.95
C ASN A 243 -15.58 -4.47 15.82
N GLY A 244 -15.09 -4.20 14.61
CA GLY A 244 -14.24 -3.04 14.29
C GLY A 244 -12.79 -3.08 14.80
N SER A 245 -12.42 -4.04 15.64
CA SER A 245 -11.04 -4.25 16.11
C SER A 245 -10.23 -5.04 15.08
N LEU A 246 -9.03 -4.58 14.72
CA LEU A 246 -8.20 -5.26 13.71
C LEU A 246 -7.65 -6.59 14.25
N VAL A 247 -8.12 -7.71 13.68
CA VAL A 247 -7.62 -9.06 14.01
C VAL A 247 -6.61 -9.61 13.00
N PHE A 248 -6.54 -9.04 11.79
CA PHE A 248 -5.61 -9.51 10.75
C PHE A 248 -5.09 -8.39 9.82
N GLY A 249 -3.80 -8.43 9.49
CA GLY A 249 -3.13 -7.43 8.66
C GLY A 249 -2.42 -6.35 9.48
N SER A 250 -2.31 -5.12 8.96
CA SER A 250 -1.69 -4.03 9.74
C SER A 250 -2.29 -2.64 9.47
N LEU A 251 -2.48 -1.86 10.54
CA LEU A 251 -2.81 -0.44 10.47
C LEU A 251 -1.69 0.36 9.79
N GLY A 252 -2.05 1.46 9.12
CA GLY A 252 -1.11 2.40 8.47
C GLY A 252 -0.36 1.88 7.23
N GLY A 253 -0.17 0.56 7.09
CA GLY A 253 0.58 -0.09 6.00
C GLY A 253 1.94 -0.64 6.43
N GLY A 254 1.99 -1.39 7.54
CA GLY A 254 3.19 -2.05 8.05
C GLY A 254 3.63 -3.27 7.23
N LYS A 255 4.78 -3.85 7.59
CA LYS A 255 5.38 -5.01 6.91
C LYS A 255 4.78 -6.35 7.39
N TYR A 256 3.46 -6.47 7.33
CA TYR A 256 2.77 -7.70 7.74
C TYR A 256 3.02 -8.84 6.74
N ILE A 257 3.34 -10.02 7.28
CA ILE A 257 3.40 -11.30 6.56
C ILE A 257 2.65 -12.32 7.42
N THR A 258 1.81 -13.12 6.77
CA THR A 258 1.13 -14.24 7.42
C THR A 258 2.15 -15.35 7.70
N ASN A 259 2.20 -15.80 8.94
CA ASN A 259 3.11 -16.83 9.42
C ASN A 259 2.34 -17.74 10.39
N VAL A 260 2.90 -18.90 10.73
CA VAL A 260 2.23 -19.96 11.52
C VAL A 260 1.67 -19.49 12.88
N HIS A 261 2.21 -18.42 13.47
CA HIS A 261 1.64 -17.84 14.70
C HIS A 261 0.44 -16.94 14.41
N ASN A 262 0.56 -16.04 13.44
CA ASN A 262 -0.52 -15.12 13.06
C ASN A 262 -1.72 -15.86 12.42
N ASP A 263 -1.43 -16.92 11.67
CA ASP A 263 -2.39 -17.83 11.04
C ASP A 263 -3.24 -18.55 12.10
N LYS A 264 -2.59 -19.17 13.10
CA LYS A 264 -3.27 -19.81 14.23
C LYS A 264 -4.06 -18.84 15.10
N ALA A 265 -3.49 -17.66 15.39
CA ALA A 265 -4.21 -16.64 16.14
C ALA A 265 -5.51 -16.22 15.42
N PHE A 266 -5.48 -16.08 14.10
CA PHE A 266 -6.67 -15.76 13.31
C PHE A 266 -7.68 -16.92 13.26
N GLU A 267 -7.23 -18.17 13.16
CA GLU A 267 -8.08 -19.37 13.26
C GLU A 267 -8.80 -19.48 14.61
N ASP A 268 -8.17 -19.02 15.69
CA ASP A 268 -8.75 -18.95 17.03
C ASP A 268 -9.75 -17.79 17.19
N GLU A 269 -9.46 -16.58 16.65
CA GLU A 269 -10.41 -15.45 16.62
C GLU A 269 -11.71 -15.81 15.85
N LEU A 270 -11.57 -16.50 14.71
CA LEU A 270 -12.69 -16.94 13.88
C LEU A 270 -13.62 -17.96 14.57
N LYS A 271 -13.20 -18.60 15.65
CA LYS A 271 -14.01 -19.57 16.43
C LYS A 271 -15.36 -19.00 16.89
N SER A 272 -15.43 -17.70 17.08
CA SER A 272 -16.64 -16.99 17.52
C SER A 272 -17.66 -16.73 16.41
N VAL A 273 -17.23 -16.78 15.14
CA VAL A 273 -18.04 -16.40 13.97
C VAL A 273 -18.31 -17.58 13.02
N ILE A 274 -17.34 -18.48 12.88
CA ILE A 274 -17.38 -19.60 11.92
C ILE A 274 -17.54 -20.92 12.67
N GLU A 275 -18.71 -21.54 12.52
CA GLU A 275 -19.04 -22.86 13.10
C GLU A 275 -18.36 -23.97 12.29
N ALA A 276 -17.05 -24.10 12.45
CA ALA A 276 -16.24 -25.16 11.85
C ALA A 276 -15.17 -25.72 12.81
N ASP A 277 -14.68 -26.91 12.47
CA ASP A 277 -13.61 -27.62 13.16
C ASP A 277 -12.31 -26.82 13.26
N ASN A 278 -11.44 -27.21 14.17
CA ASN A 278 -10.20 -26.49 14.42
C ASN A 278 -9.16 -26.71 13.31
N GLY A 279 -8.82 -25.65 12.58
CA GLY A 279 -7.95 -25.68 11.41
C GLY A 279 -8.69 -25.58 10.07
N THR A 280 -10.02 -25.39 10.08
CA THR A 280 -10.82 -25.22 8.84
C THR A 280 -11.54 -23.87 8.77
N ARG A 281 -11.66 -23.11 9.87
CA ARG A 281 -12.44 -21.86 9.91
C ARG A 281 -11.90 -20.80 8.96
N THR A 282 -10.57 -20.67 8.88
CA THR A 282 -9.88 -19.76 7.96
C THR A 282 -10.21 -20.12 6.51
N THR A 283 -10.28 -21.40 6.16
CA THR A 283 -10.65 -21.83 4.80
C THR A 283 -12.10 -21.45 4.49
N CYS A 284 -13.04 -21.77 5.38
CA CYS A 284 -14.45 -21.39 5.25
C CYS A 284 -14.66 -19.87 5.23
N PHE A 285 -13.90 -19.11 6.01
CA PHE A 285 -13.94 -17.65 6.00
C PHE A 285 -13.48 -17.06 4.65
N LEU A 286 -12.37 -17.57 4.08
CA LEU A 286 -11.90 -17.13 2.77
C LEU A 286 -12.85 -17.55 1.64
N GLU A 287 -13.60 -18.64 1.81
CA GLU A 287 -14.67 -19.08 0.91
C GLU A 287 -15.91 -18.18 1.00
N LEU A 288 -16.36 -17.83 2.21
CA LEU A 288 -17.41 -16.83 2.46
C LEU A 288 -17.08 -15.46 1.84
N VAL A 289 -15.84 -14.98 2.03
CA VAL A 289 -15.38 -13.71 1.43
C VAL A 289 -15.33 -13.78 -0.10
N SER A 290 -14.87 -14.90 -0.66
CA SER A 290 -14.87 -15.13 -2.10
C SER A 290 -16.30 -15.14 -2.69
N GLU A 291 -17.24 -15.79 -2.01
CA GLU A 291 -18.64 -15.85 -2.43
C GLU A 291 -19.32 -14.47 -2.37
N ALA A 292 -19.00 -13.64 -1.37
CA ALA A 292 -19.49 -12.26 -1.27
C ALA A 292 -18.95 -11.37 -2.38
N VAL A 293 -17.64 -11.47 -2.69
CA VAL A 293 -17.05 -10.77 -3.83
C VAL A 293 -17.76 -11.15 -5.12
N PHE A 294 -17.90 -12.46 -5.38
CA PHE A 294 -18.53 -13.00 -6.59
C PHE A 294 -20.01 -12.59 -6.72
N ARG A 295 -20.84 -12.85 -5.70
CA ARG A 295 -22.28 -12.55 -5.72
C ARG A 295 -22.61 -11.07 -5.76
N SER A 296 -21.74 -10.20 -5.25
CA SER A 296 -21.98 -8.75 -5.28
C SER A 296 -21.99 -8.19 -6.72
N GLY A 297 -21.21 -8.77 -7.63
CA GLY A 297 -20.96 -8.23 -8.98
C GLY A 297 -20.27 -6.86 -9.02
N LEU A 298 -20.00 -6.22 -7.87
CA LEU A 298 -19.57 -4.83 -7.77
C LEU A 298 -18.16 -4.58 -8.32
N LEU A 299 -17.32 -5.61 -8.36
CA LEU A 299 -16.01 -5.53 -9.02
C LEU A 299 -16.12 -5.33 -10.54
N ASN A 300 -17.18 -5.80 -11.19
CA ASN A 300 -17.41 -5.54 -12.61
C ASN A 300 -17.71 -4.06 -12.84
N ARG A 301 -18.57 -3.46 -12.00
CA ARG A 301 -18.87 -2.02 -12.04
C ARG A 301 -17.62 -1.19 -11.75
N LEU A 302 -16.84 -1.57 -10.73
CA LEU A 302 -15.54 -0.94 -10.44
C LEU A 302 -14.58 -1.02 -11.62
N LEU A 303 -14.51 -2.16 -12.31
CA LEU A 303 -13.62 -2.37 -13.45
C LEU A 303 -13.92 -1.41 -14.60
N GLU A 304 -15.20 -1.16 -14.92
CA GLU A 304 -15.56 -0.18 -15.95
C GLU A 304 -15.15 1.25 -15.57
N VAL A 305 -15.24 1.64 -14.29
CA VAL A 305 -14.72 2.94 -13.82
C VAL A 305 -13.19 2.98 -13.89
N GLN A 306 -12.48 1.87 -13.66
CA GLN A 306 -11.02 1.81 -13.84
C GLN A 306 -10.60 1.90 -15.32
N LYS A 307 -11.41 1.37 -16.24
CA LYS A 307 -11.19 1.38 -17.70
C LYS A 307 -11.39 2.76 -18.35
N LEU A 308 -11.90 3.76 -17.63
CA LEU A 308 -11.92 5.16 -18.07
C LEU A 308 -10.51 5.68 -18.41
N ASP A 309 -9.46 5.08 -17.85
CA ASP A 309 -8.10 5.17 -18.38
C ASP A 309 -7.93 4.33 -19.66
N VAL A 310 -8.49 4.83 -20.76
CA VAL A 310 -8.36 4.24 -22.10
C VAL A 310 -6.96 4.50 -22.69
N PHE A 311 -6.32 5.59 -22.27
CA PHE A 311 -5.12 6.13 -22.91
C PHE A 311 -3.80 5.66 -22.28
N ASP A 312 -3.83 5.01 -21.11
CA ASP A 312 -2.67 4.81 -20.24
C ASP A 312 -2.03 6.16 -19.83
N ILE A 313 -1.23 6.19 -18.76
CA ILE A 313 -0.51 7.41 -18.38
C ILE A 313 0.50 7.87 -19.45
N GLU A 314 1.03 6.96 -20.28
CA GLU A 314 1.85 7.31 -21.45
C GLU A 314 1.06 8.07 -22.55
N GLY A 315 -0.26 7.94 -22.62
CA GLY A 315 -1.11 8.77 -23.48
C GLY A 315 -1.66 10.00 -22.74
N ALA A 316 -2.29 9.79 -21.58
CA ALA A 316 -3.01 10.84 -20.85
C ALA A 316 -2.11 11.99 -20.37
N ILE A 317 -0.80 11.77 -20.19
CA ILE A 317 0.16 12.82 -19.87
C ILE A 317 0.29 13.89 -20.98
N HIS A 318 0.03 13.54 -22.24
CA HIS A 318 0.07 14.49 -23.36
C HIS A 318 -1.11 15.47 -23.27
N ALA A 319 -2.33 14.93 -23.11
CA ALA A 319 -3.54 15.71 -22.89
C ALA A 319 -3.45 16.60 -21.65
N TYR A 320 -2.77 16.15 -20.59
CA TYR A 320 -2.48 16.98 -19.41
C TYR A 320 -1.71 18.26 -19.78
N TYR A 321 -0.64 18.16 -20.59
CA TYR A 321 0.14 19.33 -21.00
C TYR A 321 -0.68 20.34 -21.81
N ASP A 322 -1.60 19.86 -22.64
CA ASP A 322 -2.54 20.71 -23.38
C ASP A 322 -3.53 21.42 -22.42
N VAL A 323 -4.09 20.70 -21.44
CA VAL A 323 -5.01 21.23 -20.43
C VAL A 323 -4.38 22.30 -19.55
N VAL A 324 -3.10 22.14 -19.17
CA VAL A 324 -2.35 23.19 -18.45
C VAL A 324 -1.71 24.24 -19.37
N SER A 325 -1.92 24.14 -20.69
CA SER A 325 -1.36 25.05 -21.71
C SER A 325 0.17 25.19 -21.66
N GLN A 326 0.88 24.10 -21.30
CA GLN A 326 2.34 24.07 -21.21
C GLN A 326 2.98 23.23 -22.32
N PRO A 327 4.15 23.63 -22.87
CA PRO A 327 4.82 22.85 -23.90
C PRO A 327 5.23 21.44 -23.44
N CYS A 328 4.60 20.41 -24.01
CA CYS A 328 4.76 19.00 -23.60
C CYS A 328 6.22 18.55 -23.48
N VAL A 329 6.68 18.33 -22.24
CA VAL A 329 8.09 18.00 -21.96
C VAL A 329 8.46 16.56 -22.34
N ILE A 330 7.46 15.69 -22.56
CA ILE A 330 7.65 14.32 -23.04
C ILE A 330 8.01 14.36 -24.52
N CYS A 331 7.23 15.10 -25.30
CA CYS A 331 7.52 15.41 -26.70
C CYS A 331 8.91 16.02 -26.89
N LYS A 332 9.27 17.05 -26.11
CA LYS A 332 10.61 17.67 -26.17
C LYS A 332 11.77 16.70 -25.90
N LYS A 333 11.57 15.63 -25.14
CA LYS A 333 12.61 14.63 -24.82
C LYS A 333 12.76 13.53 -25.88
N LEU A 334 11.82 13.39 -26.81
CA LEU A 334 11.82 12.33 -27.82
C LEU A 334 12.54 12.69 -29.12
N GLY A 335 12.70 13.99 -29.42
CA GLY A 335 13.31 14.50 -30.65
C GLY A 335 12.36 14.49 -31.85
N GLU A 336 12.65 15.33 -32.85
CA GLU A 336 11.74 15.62 -33.97
C GLU A 336 11.41 14.38 -34.82
N ASP A 337 12.38 13.47 -35.02
CA ASP A 337 12.18 12.22 -35.77
C ASP A 337 11.17 11.26 -35.12
N LYS A 338 11.04 11.26 -33.78
CA LYS A 338 10.04 10.45 -33.06
C LYS A 338 8.72 11.20 -32.82
N LEU A 339 8.64 12.49 -33.14
CA LEU A 339 7.48 13.31 -32.81
C LEU A 339 6.31 13.17 -33.79
N SER A 340 6.58 13.07 -35.08
CA SER A 340 5.58 13.30 -36.14
C SER A 340 4.36 12.36 -36.10
N GLY A 341 4.53 11.10 -35.71
CA GLY A 341 3.49 10.07 -35.82
C GLY A 341 2.62 9.84 -34.58
N ARG A 342 3.23 9.37 -33.47
CA ARG A 342 2.47 8.70 -32.39
C ARG A 342 1.59 9.64 -31.58
N TYR A 343 2.13 10.76 -31.11
CA TYR A 343 1.47 11.63 -30.12
C TYR A 343 0.81 12.87 -30.71
N SER A 344 1.11 13.23 -31.96
CA SER A 344 0.47 14.33 -32.70
C SER A 344 -1.06 14.25 -32.67
N SER A 345 -1.60 13.03 -32.74
CA SER A 345 -3.05 12.76 -32.67
C SER A 345 -3.72 13.13 -31.34
N LEU A 346 -2.95 13.37 -30.26
CA LEU A 346 -3.46 13.88 -28.98
C LEU A 346 -3.38 15.41 -28.94
N HIS A 347 -2.23 15.97 -29.32
CA HIS A 347 -2.02 17.43 -29.36
C HIS A 347 -2.83 18.15 -30.46
N SER A 348 -3.44 17.41 -31.39
CA SER A 348 -4.42 17.90 -32.36
C SER A 348 -5.89 17.80 -31.89
N LEU A 349 -6.15 17.37 -30.66
CA LEU A 349 -7.52 17.34 -30.11
C LEU A 349 -8.00 18.75 -29.73
N PRO A 350 -9.30 19.06 -29.85
CA PRO A 350 -9.89 20.20 -29.17
C PRO A 350 -9.67 20.11 -27.65
N LEU A 351 -9.60 21.26 -26.96
CA LEU A 351 -9.36 21.33 -25.52
C LEU A 351 -10.34 20.45 -24.71
N ASP A 352 -11.61 20.37 -25.11
CA ASP A 352 -12.61 19.50 -24.47
C ASP A 352 -12.28 18.00 -24.57
N GLY A 353 -11.61 17.58 -25.64
CA GLY A 353 -11.08 16.22 -25.78
C GLY A 353 -9.96 15.95 -24.79
N SER A 354 -9.01 16.87 -24.66
CA SER A 354 -7.90 16.73 -23.69
C SER A 354 -8.38 16.84 -22.24
N LEU A 355 -9.33 17.74 -21.93
CA LEU A 355 -10.02 17.83 -20.64
C LEU A 355 -10.71 16.50 -20.31
N LYS A 356 -11.46 15.92 -21.25
CA LYS A 356 -12.14 14.64 -21.06
C LYS A 356 -11.15 13.52 -20.72
N ILE A 357 -10.06 13.37 -21.49
CA ILE A 357 -9.03 12.34 -21.25
C ILE A 357 -8.44 12.45 -19.84
N VAL A 358 -8.14 13.67 -19.40
CA VAL A 358 -7.57 13.91 -18.05
C VAL A 358 -8.60 13.65 -16.95
N LYS A 359 -9.87 14.04 -17.16
CA LYS A 359 -10.99 13.82 -16.24
C LYS A 359 -11.23 12.32 -16.03
N GLU A 360 -11.38 11.58 -17.12
CA GLU A 360 -11.57 10.12 -17.12
C GLU A 360 -10.37 9.39 -16.50
N TYR A 361 -9.14 9.85 -16.75
CA TYR A 361 -7.95 9.31 -16.10
C TYR A 361 -7.94 9.52 -14.57
N LEU A 362 -8.28 10.71 -14.08
CA LEU A 362 -8.26 11.01 -12.63
C LEU A 362 -9.38 10.28 -11.88
N ILE A 363 -10.55 10.09 -12.50
CA ILE A 363 -11.62 9.21 -12.00
C ILE A 363 -11.14 7.75 -11.93
N ALA A 364 -10.51 7.24 -12.99
CA ALA A 364 -9.90 5.91 -12.99
C ALA A 364 -8.80 5.76 -11.93
N ALA A 365 -8.00 6.81 -11.68
CA ALA A 365 -6.98 6.82 -10.63
C ALA A 365 -7.57 6.73 -9.22
N THR A 366 -8.78 7.24 -8.98
CA THR A 366 -9.57 6.99 -7.76
C THR A 366 -10.02 5.53 -7.68
N ALA A 367 -10.66 5.02 -8.73
CA ALA A 367 -11.13 3.63 -8.79
C ALA A 367 -9.98 2.59 -8.68
N LYS A 368 -8.74 2.96 -8.99
CA LYS A 368 -7.54 2.10 -8.87
C LYS A 368 -6.89 2.09 -7.49
N ASP A 369 -7.22 3.01 -6.58
CA ASP A 369 -6.53 3.10 -5.28
C ASP A 369 -7.42 2.90 -4.03
N LEU A 370 -8.75 3.00 -4.20
CA LEU A 370 -9.78 2.77 -3.18
C LEU A 370 -9.71 1.39 -2.47
N SER A 371 -10.49 1.24 -1.39
CA SER A 371 -10.83 -0.07 -0.82
C SER A 371 -12.28 -0.46 -1.09
N VAL A 372 -12.53 -1.76 -1.10
CA VAL A 372 -13.83 -2.38 -0.86
C VAL A 372 -13.83 -2.87 0.59
N MET A 373 -14.82 -2.47 1.39
CA MET A 373 -15.14 -3.12 2.65
C MET A 373 -16.33 -4.06 2.47
N ILE A 374 -16.20 -5.28 2.97
CA ILE A 374 -17.26 -6.28 3.02
C ILE A 374 -17.48 -6.61 4.50
N SER A 375 -18.67 -6.40 5.03
CA SER A 375 -19.01 -6.68 6.43
C SER A 375 -20.06 -7.78 6.48
N PHE A 376 -19.91 -8.70 7.43
CA PHE A 376 -20.78 -9.84 7.66
C PHE A 376 -21.37 -9.82 9.06
N ARG A 377 -22.51 -10.50 9.21
CA ARG A 377 -23.14 -10.88 10.48
C ARG A 377 -23.68 -12.32 10.36
N THR A 378 -23.53 -13.14 11.39
CA THR A 378 -24.21 -14.43 11.52
C THR A 378 -25.73 -14.24 11.67
N ARG A 379 -26.52 -14.95 10.87
CA ARG A 379 -27.98 -14.80 10.86
C ARG A 379 -28.69 -15.92 11.62
N GLU A 380 -29.52 -15.56 12.58
CA GLU A 380 -30.29 -16.53 13.36
C GLU A 380 -31.44 -17.20 12.57
N LYS A 381 -31.78 -18.43 12.98
CA LYS A 381 -32.84 -19.24 12.36
C LYS A 381 -34.23 -18.71 12.73
N GLY A 382 -34.76 -17.83 11.89
CA GLY A 382 -36.09 -17.24 12.04
C GLY A 382 -36.11 -15.73 11.84
N ASP A 383 -34.95 -15.08 11.73
CA ASP A 383 -34.83 -13.65 11.47
C ASP A 383 -35.60 -13.24 10.20
N PRO A 384 -36.63 -12.36 10.29
CA PRO A 384 -37.42 -11.89 9.15
C PRO A 384 -36.57 -11.10 8.14
N LYS A 385 -37.18 -10.54 7.09
CA LYS A 385 -36.48 -9.95 5.93
C LYS A 385 -35.52 -8.79 6.27
N SER A 386 -34.30 -9.12 6.69
CA SER A 386 -33.13 -8.25 6.63
C SER A 386 -33.03 -7.57 5.26
N PRO A 387 -32.69 -6.27 5.19
CA PRO A 387 -32.53 -5.54 3.94
C PRO A 387 -31.20 -5.86 3.23
N TYR A 388 -30.33 -6.65 3.87
CA TYR A 388 -28.99 -6.99 3.36
C TYR A 388 -29.00 -8.26 2.51
N SER A 389 -28.01 -8.39 1.64
CA SER A 389 -27.79 -9.60 0.85
C SER A 389 -27.39 -10.76 1.76
N VAL A 390 -27.78 -11.99 1.40
CA VAL A 390 -27.54 -13.18 2.24
C VAL A 390 -26.68 -14.21 1.50
N ILE A 391 -25.76 -14.85 2.22
CA ILE A 391 -25.00 -16.04 1.78
C ILE A 391 -25.32 -17.19 2.73
N PHE A 392 -25.70 -18.33 2.16
CA PHE A 392 -25.66 -19.62 2.85
C PHE A 392 -24.28 -20.23 2.62
N HIS A 393 -23.56 -20.59 3.69
CA HIS A 393 -22.21 -21.14 3.62
C HIS A 393 -22.25 -22.66 3.83
N GLU A 394 -22.31 -23.39 2.71
CA GLU A 394 -22.62 -24.83 2.64
C GLU A 394 -21.74 -25.68 3.57
N SER A 395 -20.43 -25.44 3.59
CA SER A 395 -19.44 -26.18 4.42
C SER A 395 -19.67 -26.08 5.94
N THR A 396 -20.49 -25.14 6.38
CA THR A 396 -20.76 -24.84 7.80
C THR A 396 -22.25 -24.86 8.17
N GLY A 397 -23.15 -24.91 7.18
CA GLY A 397 -24.60 -24.77 7.39
C GLY A 397 -25.07 -23.40 7.92
N GLN A 398 -24.16 -22.45 8.14
CA GLN A 398 -24.45 -21.10 8.60
C GLN A 398 -25.03 -20.21 7.48
N SER A 399 -25.78 -19.19 7.87
CA SER A 399 -26.22 -18.10 6.99
C SER A 399 -25.62 -16.78 7.47
N PHE A 400 -25.18 -15.94 6.53
CA PHE A 400 -24.60 -14.64 6.81
C PHE A 400 -25.33 -13.53 6.05
N ASP A 401 -25.78 -12.51 6.77
CA ASP A 401 -26.08 -11.21 6.16
C ASP A 401 -24.75 -10.54 5.76
N TYR A 402 -24.68 -9.90 4.60
CA TYR A 402 -23.51 -9.13 4.18
C TYR A 402 -23.84 -7.79 3.51
N LYS A 403 -22.99 -6.78 3.77
CA LYS A 403 -22.99 -5.48 3.09
C LYS A 403 -21.64 -5.28 2.40
N VAL A 404 -21.64 -4.52 1.30
CA VAL A 404 -20.42 -4.12 0.57
C VAL A 404 -20.42 -2.60 0.41
N SER A 405 -19.26 -1.96 0.60
CA SER A 405 -19.11 -0.51 0.49
C SER A 405 -17.72 -0.11 -0.03
N PHE A 406 -17.62 0.97 -0.79
CA PHE A 406 -16.36 1.53 -1.28
C PHE A 406 -15.89 2.69 -0.39
N ILE A 407 -14.60 2.72 -0.05
CA ILE A 407 -13.95 3.77 0.77
C ILE A 407 -12.63 4.25 0.13
N ASP A 408 -12.03 5.33 0.64
CA ASP A 408 -10.86 6.01 0.04
C ASP A 408 -11.09 6.56 -1.38
N LEU A 409 -12.29 7.13 -1.58
CA LEU A 409 -12.78 7.73 -2.82
C LEU A 409 -12.26 9.17 -3.08
N ASP A 410 -11.13 9.57 -2.49
CA ASP A 410 -10.60 10.94 -2.58
C ASP A 410 -10.39 11.38 -4.04
N MET A 411 -10.78 12.61 -4.37
CA MET A 411 -10.43 13.24 -5.65
C MET A 411 -8.91 13.29 -5.82
N LYS A 412 -8.40 13.06 -7.04
CA LYS A 412 -6.95 13.15 -7.31
C LYS A 412 -6.63 14.55 -7.86
N PRO A 413 -5.76 15.34 -7.20
CA PRO A 413 -5.31 16.63 -7.72
C PRO A 413 -4.70 16.50 -9.11
N LEU A 414 -4.96 17.49 -9.96
CA LEU A 414 -4.52 17.50 -11.35
C LEU A 414 -2.99 17.41 -11.51
N GLU A 415 -2.22 18.00 -10.58
CA GLU A 415 -0.76 17.90 -10.53
C GLU A 415 -0.24 16.45 -10.46
N LYS A 416 -1.02 15.52 -9.88
CA LYS A 416 -0.60 14.12 -9.76
C LYS A 416 -0.42 13.42 -11.10
N MET A 417 -0.91 13.97 -12.22
CA MET A 417 -0.60 13.46 -13.57
C MET A 417 0.92 13.33 -13.81
N ILE A 418 1.71 14.33 -13.41
CA ILE A 418 3.18 14.29 -13.52
C ILE A 418 3.74 13.17 -12.63
N TYR A 419 3.29 13.09 -11.38
CA TYR A 419 3.71 12.05 -10.43
C TYR A 419 3.37 10.64 -10.91
N TYR A 420 2.17 10.43 -11.47
CA TYR A 420 1.74 9.13 -12.00
C TYR A 420 2.61 8.70 -13.18
N TYR A 421 2.90 9.61 -14.12
CA TYR A 421 3.81 9.35 -15.23
C TYR A 421 5.21 9.01 -14.73
N GLU A 422 5.79 9.85 -13.86
CA GLU A 422 7.11 9.60 -13.30
C GLU A 422 7.19 8.28 -12.53
N LEU A 423 6.17 7.92 -11.74
CA LEU A 423 6.13 6.68 -10.98
C LEU A 423 6.07 5.46 -11.91
N ASP A 424 5.28 5.53 -12.97
CA ASP A 424 5.19 4.47 -13.99
C ASP A 424 6.56 4.25 -14.66
N GLN A 425 7.16 5.32 -15.14
CA GLN A 425 8.50 5.32 -15.74
C GLN A 425 9.60 4.84 -14.77
N LYS A 426 9.48 5.14 -13.47
CA LYS A 426 10.38 4.63 -12.41
C LYS A 426 10.18 3.14 -12.14
N ILE A 427 8.97 2.59 -12.34
CA ILE A 427 8.66 1.16 -12.18
C ILE A 427 9.19 0.36 -13.37
N LEU A 428 8.94 0.82 -14.60
CA LEU A 428 9.40 0.14 -15.82
C LEU A 428 10.93 0.02 -15.83
N ARG A 429 11.66 1.12 -15.60
CA ARG A 429 13.13 1.10 -15.45
C ARG A 429 13.63 0.21 -14.30
N CYS A 430 12.83 0.01 -13.25
CA CYS A 430 13.18 -0.92 -12.17
C CYS A 430 12.99 -2.38 -12.60
N TYR A 431 11.93 -2.67 -13.35
CA TYR A 431 11.63 -4.01 -13.83
C TYR A 431 12.61 -4.45 -14.92
N THR A 432 12.88 -3.61 -15.92
CA THR A 432 13.84 -3.91 -17.00
C THR A 432 15.23 -4.24 -16.43
N LYS A 433 15.74 -3.42 -15.49
CA LYS A 433 17.02 -3.70 -14.82
C LYS A 433 17.06 -5.02 -14.06
N LEU A 434 15.97 -5.41 -13.43
CA LEU A 434 15.88 -6.70 -12.75
C LEU A 434 15.91 -7.86 -13.76
N MET A 435 15.21 -7.74 -14.89
CA MET A 435 15.25 -8.74 -15.96
C MET A 435 16.62 -8.82 -16.64
N GLU A 436 17.32 -7.70 -16.80
CA GLU A 436 18.72 -7.66 -17.27
C GLU A 436 19.65 -8.42 -16.32
N THR A 437 19.52 -8.23 -15.01
CA THR A 437 20.32 -8.96 -13.99
C THR A 437 19.93 -10.42 -13.77
N VAL A 438 18.81 -10.88 -14.33
CA VAL A 438 18.28 -12.25 -14.17
C VAL A 438 18.47 -13.10 -15.44
N LYS A 439 19.06 -12.53 -16.51
CA LYS A 439 19.53 -13.35 -17.64
C LYS A 439 20.63 -14.32 -17.15
N PRO A 440 20.50 -15.64 -17.38
CA PRO A 440 21.58 -16.58 -17.09
C PRO A 440 22.75 -16.34 -18.06
N PRO A 441 23.98 -16.78 -17.72
CA PRO A 441 25.03 -16.94 -18.71
C PRO A 441 24.57 -17.92 -19.80
N GLU A 442 24.98 -17.69 -21.04
CA GLU A 442 24.60 -18.56 -22.15
C GLU A 442 25.26 -19.94 -22.00
N ASN A 443 24.50 -20.99 -22.35
CA ASN A 443 24.87 -22.42 -22.32
C ASN A 443 25.05 -23.08 -20.93
N SER A 444 23.93 -23.49 -20.33
CA SER A 444 23.85 -24.76 -19.59
C SER A 444 22.55 -25.48 -19.93
N ALA A 445 22.58 -26.80 -20.15
CA ALA A 445 21.41 -27.57 -20.56
C ALA A 445 20.34 -27.64 -19.45
N ARG A 446 19.06 -27.78 -19.84
CA ARG A 446 17.96 -27.96 -18.89
C ARG A 446 18.02 -29.36 -18.26
N VAL A 447 17.96 -29.41 -16.94
CA VAL A 447 17.53 -30.58 -16.17
C VAL A 447 16.21 -30.20 -15.49
N GLU A 448 15.15 -30.98 -15.71
CA GLU A 448 13.83 -30.74 -15.10
C GLU A 448 13.69 -31.52 -13.79
N GLU A 449 13.92 -30.86 -12.65
CA GLU A 449 13.47 -31.39 -11.36
C GLU A 449 11.99 -31.05 -11.14
N LYS A 450 11.12 -32.07 -11.22
CA LYS A 450 9.68 -31.93 -11.00
C LYS A 450 9.34 -32.15 -9.52
N THR A 451 9.01 -31.07 -8.82
CA THR A 451 8.49 -31.15 -7.44
C THR A 451 7.07 -31.72 -7.43
N SER A 452 6.81 -32.73 -6.59
CA SER A 452 5.51 -33.39 -6.50
C SER A 452 4.44 -32.51 -5.83
N TYR A 453 3.51 -31.93 -6.60
CA TYR A 453 2.13 -31.61 -6.17
C TYR A 453 1.26 -31.13 -7.36
N GLN A 454 0.95 -32.01 -8.32
CA GLN A 454 -0.14 -31.80 -9.28
C GLN A 454 -0.50 -33.12 -9.98
N GLU A 455 -1.57 -33.78 -9.52
CA GLU A 455 -2.47 -34.69 -10.28
C GLU A 455 -3.38 -35.48 -9.31
N LYS A 456 -4.60 -34.99 -9.09
CA LYS A 456 -5.80 -35.76 -8.68
C LYS A 456 -7.08 -35.04 -9.13
N SER A 457 -7.21 -34.85 -10.44
CA SER A 457 -8.52 -34.71 -11.08
C SER A 457 -9.15 -36.10 -11.27
N PHE A 458 -10.47 -36.17 -11.28
CA PHE A 458 -11.23 -37.41 -11.43
C PHE A 458 -10.93 -38.13 -12.75
N VAL A 459 -10.93 -39.46 -12.70
CA VAL A 459 -11.21 -40.36 -13.82
C VAL A 459 -12.17 -41.42 -13.29
N GLU A 460 -13.20 -41.75 -14.06
CA GLU A 460 -14.23 -42.73 -13.71
C GLU A 460 -13.76 -44.17 -14.00
N ASP A 461 -14.54 -45.17 -13.57
CA ASP A 461 -14.17 -46.59 -13.66
C ASP A 461 -14.02 -47.11 -15.10
N GLU A 462 -13.01 -47.98 -15.33
CA GLU A 462 -13.27 -49.30 -15.94
C GLU A 462 -12.17 -50.34 -15.62
N GLU A 463 -12.43 -51.61 -15.93
CA GLU A 463 -11.90 -52.78 -15.24
C GLU A 463 -10.49 -53.33 -15.66
N HIS A 464 -10.10 -54.40 -14.95
CA HIS A 464 -9.35 -55.58 -15.44
C HIS A 464 -7.82 -55.48 -15.66
N GLY A 465 -7.03 -56.25 -14.88
CA GLY A 465 -5.60 -56.46 -15.21
C GLY A 465 -4.67 -57.09 -14.14
N ARG A 466 -4.86 -58.36 -13.81
CA ARG A 466 -4.02 -59.20 -12.92
C ARG A 466 -2.48 -58.93 -12.87
N ARG A 467 -1.93 -59.09 -11.65
CA ARG A 467 -0.76 -59.93 -11.22
C ARG A 467 0.61 -59.31 -10.85
N GLU A 468 0.99 -59.68 -9.61
CA GLU A 468 2.30 -60.18 -9.13
C GLU A 468 3.50 -59.23 -8.92
N LEU A 469 4.24 -59.50 -7.83
CA LEU A 469 5.42 -58.75 -7.39
C LEU A 469 6.70 -59.39 -7.93
N ILE A 470 7.64 -58.56 -8.39
CA ILE A 470 9.08 -58.84 -8.31
C ILE A 470 9.77 -57.55 -7.83
N GLY A 471 10.61 -57.65 -6.80
CA GLY A 471 11.41 -56.52 -6.30
C GLY A 471 12.86 -56.60 -6.78
N SER A 472 13.53 -55.45 -6.88
CA SER A 472 14.98 -55.35 -7.05
C SER A 472 15.53 -54.14 -6.28
N SER A 473 16.81 -54.22 -5.89
CA SER A 473 17.49 -53.22 -5.08
C SER A 473 18.12 -52.11 -5.94
N LEU A 474 18.27 -50.91 -5.36
CA LEU A 474 19.11 -49.84 -5.90
C LEU A 474 20.14 -49.41 -4.87
N HIS A 475 21.40 -49.29 -5.31
CA HIS A 475 22.52 -48.86 -4.48
C HIS A 475 22.50 -47.36 -4.23
N TYR A 476 22.90 -46.94 -3.03
CA TYR A 476 23.44 -45.61 -2.80
C TYR A 476 24.91 -45.57 -3.26
N THR A 477 25.31 -44.43 -3.84
CA THR A 477 26.71 -44.07 -4.08
C THR A 477 27.02 -42.80 -3.28
N GLU A 478 28.18 -42.76 -2.65
CA GLU A 478 28.59 -41.65 -1.77
C GLU A 478 29.13 -40.46 -2.60
N MET A 479 28.95 -39.23 -2.11
CA MET A 479 29.52 -38.01 -2.69
C MET A 479 30.77 -37.58 -1.93
N ASN A 480 31.74 -36.98 -2.64
CA ASN A 480 33.05 -36.63 -2.09
C ASN A 480 33.04 -35.37 -1.20
N GLU A 481 34.06 -35.24 -0.35
CA GLU A 481 34.14 -34.16 0.67
C GLU A 481 34.27 -32.74 0.09
N ASP A 482 34.73 -32.56 -1.16
CA ASP A 482 34.96 -31.24 -1.76
C ASP A 482 33.67 -30.42 -1.98
N ASP A 483 32.52 -31.07 -2.23
CA ASP A 483 31.23 -30.38 -2.46
C ASP A 483 30.77 -29.58 -1.22
N TYR A 484 31.18 -29.99 -0.01
CA TYR A 484 30.85 -29.27 1.22
C TYR A 484 31.49 -27.88 1.28
N LEU A 485 32.65 -27.67 0.65
CA LEU A 485 33.42 -26.43 0.84
C LEU A 485 32.79 -25.23 0.12
N LEU A 486 32.06 -25.47 -0.98
CA LEU A 486 31.41 -24.41 -1.77
C LEU A 486 30.12 -23.89 -1.09
N ILE A 487 29.36 -24.79 -0.46
CA ILE A 487 28.08 -24.45 0.20
C ILE A 487 28.27 -23.50 1.39
N PHE A 488 29.40 -23.60 2.10
CA PHE A 488 29.66 -22.80 3.31
C PHE A 488 30.00 -21.31 3.07
N GLN A 489 30.26 -20.88 1.83
CA GLN A 489 30.64 -19.47 1.56
C GLN A 489 29.47 -18.49 1.39
N LEU A 490 28.22 -18.97 1.28
CA LEU A 490 27.07 -18.13 0.86
C LEU A 490 25.90 -18.04 1.86
N MET A 491 26.04 -18.48 3.12
CA MET A 491 24.97 -18.39 4.12
C MET A 491 25.22 -17.36 5.25
N PRO A 492 24.23 -16.52 5.62
CA PRO A 492 24.33 -15.61 6.75
C PRO A 492 24.43 -16.32 8.11
N ILE A 493 25.17 -15.71 9.05
CA ILE A 493 25.54 -16.23 10.39
C ILE A 493 24.35 -16.79 11.20
N ARG A 494 23.11 -16.35 10.97
CA ARG A 494 21.93 -16.87 11.67
C ARG A 494 21.62 -18.36 11.40
N VAL A 495 22.05 -18.91 10.26
CA VAL A 495 21.85 -20.35 9.96
C VAL A 495 22.77 -21.23 10.80
N LEU A 496 23.99 -20.76 11.12
CA LEU A 496 24.95 -21.51 11.94
C LEU A 496 24.44 -21.79 13.36
N LEU A 497 23.68 -20.87 13.99
CA LEU A 497 23.03 -21.15 15.28
C LEU A 497 21.97 -22.27 15.18
N PHE A 498 21.24 -22.35 14.06
CA PHE A 498 20.25 -23.42 13.85
C PHE A 498 20.91 -24.78 13.60
N ALA A 499 22.05 -24.81 12.91
CA ALA A 499 22.86 -26.02 12.79
C ALA A 499 23.41 -26.47 14.15
N GLN A 500 23.88 -25.52 14.97
CA GLN A 500 24.45 -25.80 16.30
C GLN A 500 23.42 -26.44 17.26
N LEU A 501 22.19 -25.92 17.31
CA LEU A 501 21.07 -26.53 18.06
C LEU A 501 20.66 -27.93 17.54
N ASN A 502 20.67 -28.15 16.22
CA ASN A 502 20.28 -29.44 15.64
C ASN A 502 21.32 -30.55 15.85
N VAL A 503 22.60 -30.22 16.07
CA VAL A 503 23.63 -31.22 16.42
C VAL A 503 23.50 -31.67 17.89
N GLU A 504 23.15 -30.77 18.81
CA GLU A 504 22.92 -31.11 20.22
C GLU A 504 21.71 -32.06 20.40
N LEU A 505 20.71 -31.98 19.51
CA LEU A 505 19.50 -32.80 19.55
C LEU A 505 19.62 -34.19 18.89
N LYS A 506 20.79 -34.59 18.36
CA LYS A 506 20.92 -35.83 17.57
C LYS A 506 22.12 -36.74 17.89
N MET A 507 22.86 -36.52 18.98
CA MET A 507 23.98 -37.39 19.37
C MET A 507 23.56 -38.57 20.26
N GLY A 508 23.12 -39.65 19.63
CA GLY A 508 23.07 -40.99 20.24
C GLY A 508 24.39 -41.75 20.08
N THR A 509 25.05 -42.08 21.18
CA THR A 509 26.02 -43.20 21.32
C THR A 509 27.19 -43.34 20.34
N ASP A 510 28.09 -42.33 20.29
CA ASP A 510 29.53 -42.58 20.50
C ASP A 510 30.13 -41.34 21.19
N THR A 511 30.97 -41.56 22.20
CA THR A 511 31.48 -40.52 23.11
C THR A 511 32.98 -40.25 22.97
N ARG A 512 33.74 -40.93 22.09
CA ARG A 512 35.20 -40.74 22.01
C ARG A 512 35.73 -39.95 20.81
N GLN A 513 35.01 -39.92 19.68
CA GLN A 513 35.35 -39.02 18.56
C GLN A 513 34.72 -37.63 18.74
N SER A 514 33.47 -37.58 19.20
CA SER A 514 32.65 -36.37 19.38
C SER A 514 33.34 -35.29 20.24
N TRP A 515 34.04 -35.68 21.30
CA TRP A 515 34.82 -34.77 22.15
C TRP A 515 36.02 -34.12 21.43
N LYS A 516 36.65 -34.80 20.46
CA LYS A 516 37.75 -34.20 19.68
C LYS A 516 37.22 -33.13 18.73
N LEU A 517 36.10 -33.40 18.06
CA LEU A 517 35.41 -32.43 17.20
C LEU A 517 34.99 -31.18 17.99
N LEU A 518 34.29 -31.35 19.12
CA LEU A 518 33.84 -30.25 19.96
C LEU A 518 35.01 -29.38 20.46
N HIS A 519 36.11 -30.00 20.88
CA HIS A 519 37.29 -29.29 21.36
C HIS A 519 38.04 -28.53 20.24
N HIS A 520 37.98 -29.02 18.99
CA HIS A 520 38.55 -28.34 17.84
C HIS A 520 37.68 -27.16 17.36
N MET A 521 36.35 -27.32 17.39
CA MET A 521 35.39 -26.26 17.07
C MET A 521 35.44 -25.11 18.09
N ASN A 522 35.51 -25.41 19.39
CA ASN A 522 35.68 -24.37 20.43
C ASN A 522 36.98 -23.58 20.29
N ARG A 523 38.09 -24.22 19.88
CA ARG A 523 39.33 -23.48 19.54
C ARG A 523 39.12 -22.53 18.35
N ARG A 524 38.43 -22.97 17.28
CA ARG A 524 38.11 -22.10 16.14
C ARG A 524 37.19 -20.94 16.52
N HIS A 525 36.16 -21.17 17.35
CA HIS A 525 35.26 -20.11 17.82
C HIS A 525 35.99 -19.05 18.65
N HIS A 526 36.88 -19.46 19.56
CA HIS A 526 37.70 -18.55 20.35
C HIS A 526 38.67 -17.73 19.49
N ILE A 527 39.33 -18.36 18.50
CA ILE A 527 40.18 -17.66 17.51
C ILE A 527 39.37 -16.62 16.71
N MET A 528 38.17 -16.98 16.23
CA MET A 528 37.32 -16.05 15.49
C MET A 528 36.83 -14.87 16.34
N THR A 529 36.56 -15.09 17.64
CA THR A 529 36.18 -14.02 18.57
C THR A 529 37.35 -13.07 18.82
N VAL A 530 38.55 -13.59 19.10
CA VAL A 530 39.77 -12.78 19.28
C VAL A 530 40.15 -12.01 18.00
N LEU A 531 39.93 -12.58 16.81
CA LEU A 531 40.10 -11.86 15.54
C LEU A 531 39.06 -10.73 15.38
N ARG A 532 37.80 -10.96 15.79
CA ARG A 532 36.73 -9.96 15.71
C ARG A 532 36.96 -8.79 16.66
N GLU A 533 37.41 -9.06 17.89
CA GLU A 533 37.81 -8.02 18.85
C GLU A 533 39.02 -7.22 18.36
N LYS A 534 40.01 -7.87 17.74
CA LYS A 534 41.15 -7.17 17.12
C LYS A 534 40.73 -6.30 15.93
N THR A 535 39.80 -6.77 15.11
CA THR A 535 39.27 -5.96 13.98
C THR A 535 38.53 -4.73 14.50
N LEU A 536 37.66 -4.90 15.51
CA LEU A 536 36.97 -3.79 16.18
C LEU A 536 37.94 -2.79 16.85
N GLN A 537 39.04 -3.24 17.46
CA GLN A 537 40.07 -2.33 17.97
C GLN A 537 40.86 -1.60 16.87
N VAL A 538 40.97 -2.17 15.66
CA VAL A 538 41.57 -1.48 14.51
C VAL A 538 40.61 -0.43 13.95
N GLU A 539 39.32 -0.74 13.81
CA GLU A 539 38.29 0.20 13.33
C GLU A 539 38.03 1.35 14.33
N LEU A 540 38.09 1.10 15.64
CA LEU A 540 38.00 2.17 16.64
C LEU A 540 39.24 3.08 16.61
N ARG A 541 40.46 2.52 16.47
CA ARG A 541 41.68 3.33 16.37
C ARG A 541 41.79 4.13 15.07
N SER A 542 41.18 3.69 13.97
CA SER A 542 41.16 4.46 12.72
C SER A 542 40.15 5.62 12.74
N CYS A 543 39.08 5.54 13.54
CA CYS A 543 38.15 6.66 13.75
C CYS A 543 38.76 7.82 14.57
N ASP A 544 39.52 7.52 15.63
CA ASP A 544 40.05 8.57 16.53
C ASP A 544 41.31 9.28 15.99
N THR A 545 41.88 8.85 14.85
CA THR A 545 43.12 9.41 14.29
C THR A 545 42.89 10.36 13.09
N LEU A 546 41.69 10.95 12.96
CA LEU A 546 41.35 11.91 11.89
C LEU A 546 40.85 13.28 12.40
N LYS A 547 41.31 13.70 13.59
CA LYS A 547 41.15 15.08 14.09
C LYS A 547 42.45 15.64 14.67
N GLY A 548 43.18 16.40 13.85
CA GLY A 548 44.33 17.21 14.27
C GLY A 548 45.66 16.79 13.65
N LEU A 549 46.55 17.77 13.45
CA LEU A 549 47.84 17.68 12.75
C LEU A 549 47.70 17.40 11.23
N GLY A 550 48.50 17.99 10.35
CA GLY A 550 49.49 19.06 10.54
C GLY A 550 50.37 19.20 9.30
N ASN A 551 50.41 20.38 8.67
CA ASN A 551 51.10 20.59 7.40
C ASN A 551 52.51 21.18 7.60
N PRO A 552 53.56 20.53 7.08
CA PRO A 552 54.66 21.25 6.43
C PRO A 552 55.12 20.54 5.13
N THR A 553 55.58 21.18 4.04
CA THR A 553 55.84 22.60 3.68
C THR A 553 55.82 22.69 2.11
N ARG A 554 56.37 23.63 1.31
CA ARG A 554 57.43 24.66 1.47
C ARG A 554 57.41 25.68 0.30
N PHE A 555 57.64 26.96 0.60
CA PHE A 555 57.84 28.09 -0.34
C PHE A 555 56.64 28.46 -1.25
N MET A 556 56.46 29.72 -1.68
CA MET A 556 57.21 30.98 -1.44
C MET A 556 56.24 32.18 -1.32
N GLN A 557 56.63 33.23 -0.56
CA GLN A 557 56.36 34.68 -0.75
C GLN A 557 54.98 35.16 -1.30
N ASN A 558 54.25 36.13 -0.72
CA ASN A 558 54.75 37.43 -0.22
C ASN A 558 53.71 38.29 0.57
N LEU A 559 54.22 39.23 1.40
CA LEU A 559 53.68 40.57 1.78
C LEU A 559 52.33 40.77 2.55
N HIS A 560 52.45 41.35 3.76
CA HIS A 560 51.56 42.30 4.52
C HIS A 560 50.07 41.92 4.80
N ALA A 561 49.53 41.99 6.03
CA ALA A 561 49.47 43.07 7.07
C ALA A 561 48.44 44.18 6.73
N SER A 562 47.60 44.70 7.65
CA SER A 562 47.55 44.59 9.13
C SER A 562 46.15 44.95 9.70
N ASP A 563 45.82 44.46 10.90
CA ASP A 563 45.06 45.14 11.99
C ASP A 563 43.62 45.68 11.76
N MET A 564 42.83 46.07 12.78
CA MET A 564 42.50 45.52 14.12
C MET A 564 41.28 46.33 14.66
N VAL A 565 40.71 45.99 15.84
CA VAL A 565 39.69 46.78 16.60
C VAL A 565 38.29 46.73 15.92
N SER A 566 37.17 46.26 16.51
CA SER A 566 36.43 46.61 17.74
C SER A 566 35.79 48.03 17.70
N THR A 567 34.67 48.36 18.37
CA THR A 567 33.86 47.69 19.40
C THR A 567 32.38 48.16 19.41
N HIS A 568 31.47 47.31 19.92
CA HIS A 568 30.32 47.65 20.81
C HIS A 568 29.00 48.36 20.34
N PHE A 569 27.86 47.80 20.81
CA PHE A 569 26.64 48.40 21.44
C PHE A 569 25.95 49.66 20.83
N ALA A 570 24.61 49.83 20.85
CA ALA A 570 23.49 49.04 21.41
C ALA A 570 22.09 49.36 20.79
N THR A 571 21.15 48.44 20.98
CA THR A 571 19.68 48.60 21.23
C THR A 571 18.88 49.79 20.63
N ALA A 572 17.88 49.47 19.80
CA ALA A 572 16.54 50.10 19.82
C ALA A 572 15.44 49.20 19.17
N LYS A 573 14.19 49.37 19.61
CA LYS A 573 12.90 48.87 19.06
C LYS A 573 11.82 49.92 19.42
N PRO A 574 10.58 49.88 18.90
CA PRO A 574 10.13 49.67 17.52
C PRO A 574 9.09 50.75 17.07
N GLY A 575 8.67 50.73 15.81
CA GLY A 575 7.47 51.44 15.29
C GLY A 575 7.34 51.23 13.78
N THR A 576 6.22 50.77 13.19
CA THR A 576 4.84 51.28 13.14
C THR A 576 4.65 52.58 12.34
N ALA A 577 4.51 52.46 11.01
CA ALA A 577 3.56 53.23 10.20
C ALA A 577 3.47 52.61 8.78
N GLU A 578 2.29 52.67 8.16
CA GLU A 578 2.11 52.33 6.75
C GLU A 578 2.49 53.51 5.84
N ARG A 579 2.92 53.24 4.61
CA ARG A 579 2.22 53.74 3.40
C ARG A 579 2.76 53.15 2.10
N GLU A 580 1.86 53.10 1.12
CA GLU A 580 2.13 52.66 -0.24
C GLU A 580 3.03 53.68 -0.97
N TYR A 581 3.88 53.22 -1.89
CA TYR A 581 4.14 53.98 -3.13
C TYR A 581 4.53 53.08 -4.31
N ILE A 582 3.62 53.07 -5.28
CA ILE A 582 3.72 52.79 -6.71
C ILE A 582 5.12 52.48 -7.29
N CYS A 583 5.25 51.24 -7.79
CA CYS A 583 5.85 50.83 -9.07
C CYS A 583 6.82 51.78 -9.82
N SER A 584 8.07 51.34 -10.03
CA SER A 584 8.92 51.81 -11.14
C SER A 584 9.88 50.72 -11.64
N THR A 585 9.92 50.50 -12.96
CA THR A 585 10.82 49.58 -13.69
C THR A 585 12.26 50.11 -13.77
N ILE A 586 13.27 49.21 -13.79
CA ILE A 586 14.63 49.27 -14.41
C ILE A 586 15.42 48.08 -13.82
N GLU A 587 15.58 46.97 -14.55
CA GLU A 587 16.63 46.67 -15.55
C GLU A 587 17.96 46.17 -14.96
N LEU A 588 18.30 44.93 -15.35
CA LEU A 588 19.62 44.40 -15.70
C LEU A 588 20.86 44.81 -14.86
N CYS A 589 21.37 43.85 -14.09
CA CYS A 589 22.78 43.46 -14.17
C CYS A 589 22.95 41.96 -13.85
#